data_AF-A0A218XT64-F1
#
_entry.id   AF-A0A218XT64-F1
#
_cell.length_a   1.000
_cell.length_b   1.000
_cell.length_c   1.000
_cell.angle_alpha   90.00
_cell.angle_beta   90.00
_cell.angle_gamma   90.00
#
_symmetry.space_group_name_H-M   'P 1'
#
loop_
_entity.id
_entity.type
_entity.pdbx_description
1 polymer ?
#
loop_
_entity_poly.entity_id
_entity_poly.type
_entity_poly.pdbx_seq_one_letter_code
_entity_poly.pdbx_strand_id
1 'polypeptide(L)'
;MALRKPGLIALFDVDGTLTAPRKGATPQMLEFMKELRKVVTVGVVGGSDLSKISEQLGRTVIDDYDYVFSENGLVAHQDGKLIGMQSLKLFLGEEKLKEFINFTLHYFADLDIPIKRGTFIEFRNGMLNVSPIGRNCSQEERDEFEKYDKVHNIRPKMVSVLREKFAHLNLTFSIGGQISFDVFPRGWDKTYCLRYLDEFPEIHFFGDKTYKGGNDYEIFESERTTGHTVTSPEDTVEKCKALFMS
;
A
#
# COMPACT_ATOMS: atom_id res chain seq x y z
N MET A 1 -12.77 32.74 9.17
CA MET A 1 -12.41 31.35 8.82
C MET A 1 -11.21 31.44 7.90
N ALA A 2 -10.11 30.75 8.20
CA ALA A 2 -8.98 30.69 7.27
C ALA A 2 -9.48 30.07 5.96
N LEU A 3 -9.25 30.75 4.84
CA LEU A 3 -9.58 30.22 3.52
C LEU A 3 -8.66 29.03 3.23
N ARG A 4 -9.22 27.96 2.67
CA ARG A 4 -8.47 26.78 2.23
C ARG A 4 -7.36 27.21 1.28
N LYS A 5 -6.11 26.83 1.55
CA LYS A 5 -4.96 27.17 0.71
C LYS A 5 -5.14 26.54 -0.69
N PRO A 6 -5.29 27.32 -1.76
CA PRO A 6 -5.49 26.77 -3.10
C PRO A 6 -4.21 26.09 -3.60
N GLY A 7 -4.34 24.98 -4.34
CA GLY A 7 -3.20 24.26 -4.92
C GLY A 7 -2.37 23.43 -3.94
N LEU A 8 -2.82 23.28 -2.69
CA LEU A 8 -2.15 22.49 -1.66
C LEU A 8 -3.01 21.29 -1.24
N ILE A 9 -2.38 20.11 -1.15
CA ILE A 9 -2.96 18.90 -0.55
C ILE A 9 -2.02 18.29 0.48
N ALA A 10 -2.60 17.81 1.59
CA ALA A 10 -1.94 16.96 2.56
C ALA A 10 -2.45 15.52 2.41
N LEU A 11 -1.55 14.61 2.06
CA LEU A 11 -1.77 13.17 1.92
C LEU A 11 -1.30 12.43 3.16
N PHE A 12 -2.10 11.48 3.62
CA PHE A 12 -1.80 10.72 4.82
C PHE A 12 -1.82 9.23 4.52
N ASP A 13 -0.76 8.52 4.93
CA ASP A 13 -0.91 7.10 5.23
C ASP A 13 -1.95 6.88 6.36
N VAL A 14 -2.48 5.66 6.48
CA VAL A 14 -3.51 5.31 7.46
C VAL A 14 -2.89 4.71 8.72
N ASP A 15 -2.18 3.59 8.61
CA ASP A 15 -1.85 2.73 9.76
C ASP A 15 -0.47 3.06 10.34
N GLY A 16 -0.43 3.59 11.56
CA GLY A 16 0.78 4.18 12.17
C GLY A 16 0.82 5.70 12.02
N THR A 17 0.10 6.24 11.03
CA THR A 17 0.07 7.68 10.70
C THR A 17 -1.19 8.38 11.19
N LEU A 18 -2.38 7.90 10.85
CA LEU A 18 -3.66 8.43 11.35
C LEU A 18 -4.23 7.58 12.48
N THR A 19 -3.89 6.28 12.50
CA THR A 19 -4.32 5.36 13.55
C THR A 19 -3.14 4.69 14.22
N ALA A 20 -3.32 4.23 15.46
CA ALA A 20 -2.38 3.27 16.01
C ALA A 20 -2.40 1.97 15.18
N PRO A 21 -1.27 1.22 15.11
CA PRO A 21 -1.17 0.00 14.31
C PRO A 21 -2.35 -0.97 14.50
N ARG A 22 -3.08 -1.24 13.41
CA ARG A 22 -4.24 -2.14 13.32
C ARG A 22 -5.42 -1.77 14.23
N LYS A 23 -5.56 -0.49 14.58
CA LYS A 23 -6.69 0.03 15.38
C LYS A 23 -7.49 1.06 14.60
N GLY A 24 -8.69 1.33 15.08
CA GLY A 24 -9.50 2.46 14.61
C GLY A 24 -8.93 3.80 15.07
N ALA A 25 -9.21 4.84 14.29
CA ALA A 25 -8.89 6.23 14.63
C ALA A 25 -9.61 6.63 15.92
N THR A 26 -8.93 7.44 16.73
CA THR A 26 -9.54 8.02 17.92
C THR A 26 -10.55 9.11 17.52
N PRO A 27 -11.60 9.37 18.31
CA PRO A 27 -12.50 10.49 18.06
C PRO A 27 -11.77 11.83 17.93
N GLN A 28 -10.69 12.03 18.70
CA GLN A 28 -9.84 13.22 18.64
C GLN A 28 -9.14 13.36 17.28
N MET A 29 -8.63 12.26 16.71
CA MET A 29 -8.03 12.29 15.37
C MET A 29 -9.08 12.60 14.31
N LEU A 30 -10.24 11.94 14.36
CA LEU A 30 -11.31 12.19 13.38
C LEU A 30 -11.80 13.64 13.42
N GLU A 31 -11.92 14.22 14.60
CA GLU A 31 -12.27 15.64 14.75
C GLU A 31 -11.15 16.55 14.24
N PHE A 32 -9.89 16.21 14.52
CA PHE A 32 -8.75 16.94 13.99
C PHE A 32 -8.73 16.95 12.46
N MET A 33 -8.95 15.81 11.80
CA MET A 33 -8.98 15.73 10.34
C MET A 33 -10.09 16.59 9.73
N LYS A 34 -11.26 16.69 10.39
CA LYS A 34 -12.34 17.59 9.98
C LYS A 34 -11.93 19.06 10.07
N GLU A 35 -11.25 19.47 11.15
CA GLU A 35 -10.74 20.83 11.28
C GLU A 35 -9.64 21.12 10.25
N LEU A 36 -8.75 20.15 9.99
CA LEU A 36 -7.70 20.27 9.00
C LEU A 36 -8.27 20.46 7.59
N ARG A 37 -9.31 19.71 7.22
CA ARG A 37 -9.99 19.80 5.92
C ARG A 37 -10.58 21.18 5.63
N LYS A 38 -10.87 21.99 6.67
CA LYS A 38 -11.35 23.37 6.48
C LYS A 38 -10.26 24.31 5.96
N VAL A 39 -8.98 24.00 6.19
CA VAL A 39 -7.85 24.88 5.86
C VAL A 39 -6.95 24.34 4.75
N VAL A 40 -7.00 23.03 4.47
CA VAL A 40 -6.21 22.38 3.42
C VAL A 40 -7.00 21.24 2.77
N THR A 41 -6.69 20.90 1.51
CA THR A 41 -7.19 19.66 0.89
C THR A 41 -6.59 18.46 1.58
N VAL A 42 -7.41 17.49 1.96
CA VAL A 42 -6.95 16.30 2.68
C VAL A 42 -7.24 15.06 1.85
N GLY A 43 -6.19 14.27 1.61
CA GLY A 43 -6.31 12.95 1.02
C GLY A 43 -5.75 11.86 1.92
N VAL A 44 -6.30 10.65 1.82
CA VAL A 44 -5.75 9.46 2.49
C VAL A 44 -5.30 8.44 1.46
N VAL A 45 -4.17 7.78 1.70
CA VAL A 45 -3.60 6.76 0.81
C VAL A 45 -3.14 5.54 1.59
N GLY A 46 -3.74 4.38 1.31
CA GLY A 46 -3.42 3.12 1.96
C GLY A 46 -3.25 1.99 0.96
N GLY A 47 -2.36 1.04 1.26
CA GLY A 47 -2.22 -0.20 0.47
C GLY A 47 -3.36 -1.20 0.67
N SER A 48 -4.19 -0.98 1.68
CA SER A 48 -5.37 -1.80 1.98
C SER A 48 -6.55 -1.47 1.06
N ASP A 49 -7.49 -2.41 0.96
CA ASP A 49 -8.80 -2.17 0.34
C ASP A 49 -9.61 -1.11 1.12
N LEU A 50 -10.67 -0.59 0.48
CA LEU A 50 -11.52 0.44 1.06
C LEU A 50 -12.22 -0.03 2.34
N SER A 51 -12.55 -1.32 2.47
CA SER A 51 -13.22 -1.86 3.67
C SER A 51 -12.34 -1.67 4.90
N LYS A 52 -11.06 -2.05 4.80
CA LYS A 52 -10.10 -1.89 5.91
C LYS A 52 -9.83 -0.42 6.24
N ILE A 53 -9.69 0.43 5.22
CA ILE A 53 -9.57 1.87 5.46
C ILE A 53 -10.81 2.40 6.19
N SER A 54 -12.01 1.93 5.81
CA SER A 54 -13.27 2.31 6.45
C SER A 54 -13.43 1.77 7.87
N GLU A 55 -12.89 0.58 8.16
CA GLU A 55 -12.81 0.03 9.52
C GLU A 55 -11.93 0.92 10.42
N GLN A 56 -10.86 1.49 9.86
CA GLN A 56 -9.93 2.35 10.59
C GLN A 56 -10.43 3.80 10.74
N LEU A 57 -10.92 4.41 9.66
CA LEU A 57 -11.26 5.83 9.62
C LEU A 57 -12.76 6.14 9.71
N GLY A 58 -13.61 5.11 9.70
CA GLY A 58 -15.06 5.24 9.74
C GLY A 58 -15.74 4.93 8.40
N ARG A 59 -17.04 4.59 8.47
CA ARG A 59 -17.83 4.13 7.31
C ARG A 59 -18.08 5.20 6.25
N THR A 60 -17.93 6.47 6.62
CA THR A 60 -18.14 7.65 5.76
C THR A 60 -16.85 8.19 5.16
N VAL A 61 -15.76 7.40 5.19
CA VAL A 61 -14.41 7.85 4.78
C VAL A 61 -14.37 8.52 3.41
N ILE A 62 -15.14 8.03 2.44
CA ILE A 62 -15.17 8.61 1.07
C ILE A 62 -15.77 10.02 1.03
N ASP A 63 -16.59 10.38 2.01
CA ASP A 63 -17.21 11.69 2.16
C ASP A 63 -16.46 12.58 3.16
N ASP A 64 -15.75 11.97 4.12
CA ASP A 64 -15.03 12.68 5.19
C ASP A 64 -13.72 13.34 4.70
N TYR A 65 -13.12 12.79 3.63
CA TYR A 65 -11.88 13.29 3.02
C TYR A 65 -12.12 13.76 1.58
N ASP A 66 -11.30 14.70 1.09
CA ASP A 66 -11.44 15.18 -0.29
C ASP A 66 -10.99 14.12 -1.30
N TYR A 67 -9.94 13.36 -0.96
CA TYR A 67 -9.46 12.22 -1.76
C TYR A 67 -9.29 10.96 -0.89
N VAL A 68 -9.72 9.81 -1.40
CA VAL A 68 -9.50 8.51 -0.77
C VAL A 68 -8.91 7.54 -1.78
N PHE A 69 -7.66 7.15 -1.54
CA PHE A 69 -6.88 6.24 -2.37
C PHE A 69 -6.70 4.90 -1.65
N SER A 70 -7.56 3.93 -1.94
CA SER A 70 -7.35 2.55 -1.49
C SER A 70 -6.50 1.78 -2.51
N GLU A 71 -5.83 0.75 -2.03
CA GLU A 71 -4.89 -0.05 -2.83
C GLU A 71 -3.87 0.84 -3.57
N ASN A 72 -3.22 1.76 -2.83
CA ASN A 72 -2.25 2.73 -3.34
C ASN A 72 -2.80 3.73 -4.38
N GLY A 73 -4.12 3.82 -4.52
CA GLY A 73 -4.79 4.66 -5.53
C GLY A 73 -5.23 3.91 -6.78
N LEU A 74 -5.10 2.57 -6.80
CA LEU A 74 -5.75 1.76 -7.83
C LEU A 74 -7.26 1.92 -7.79
N VAL A 75 -7.83 2.18 -6.61
CA VAL A 75 -9.21 2.65 -6.45
C VAL A 75 -9.15 4.03 -5.80
N ALA A 76 -9.61 5.03 -6.54
CA ALA A 76 -9.49 6.44 -6.19
C ALA A 76 -10.88 7.10 -6.15
N HIS A 77 -11.19 7.74 -5.02
CA HIS A 77 -12.39 8.56 -4.85
C HIS A 77 -11.99 10.02 -4.63
N GLN A 78 -12.78 10.93 -5.19
CA GLN A 78 -12.72 12.37 -4.95
C GLN A 78 -14.12 12.89 -4.65
N ASP A 79 -14.28 13.59 -3.53
CA ASP A 79 -15.57 14.13 -3.06
C ASP A 79 -16.71 13.08 -3.11
N GLY A 80 -16.45 11.90 -2.54
CA GLY A 80 -17.38 10.76 -2.51
C GLY A 80 -17.56 10.02 -3.84
N LYS A 81 -16.96 10.48 -4.95
CA LYS A 81 -17.15 9.90 -6.29
C LYS A 81 -15.93 9.11 -6.74
N LEU A 82 -16.16 7.94 -7.34
CA LEU A 82 -15.11 7.16 -7.96
C LEU A 82 -14.54 7.89 -9.19
N ILE A 83 -13.25 8.21 -9.16
CA ILE A 83 -12.53 8.89 -10.25
C ILE A 83 -11.53 7.98 -10.96
N GLY A 84 -11.18 6.84 -10.36
CA GLY A 84 -10.26 5.89 -10.95
C GLY A 84 -10.42 4.50 -10.35
N MET A 85 -10.39 3.49 -11.22
CA MET A 85 -10.34 2.09 -10.83
C MET A 85 -9.42 1.34 -11.79
N GLN A 86 -8.45 0.61 -11.26
CA GLN A 86 -7.54 -0.23 -11.99
C GLN A 86 -7.39 -1.57 -11.27
N SER A 87 -7.12 -2.63 -12.03
CA SER A 87 -6.84 -3.95 -11.49
C SER A 87 -5.71 -4.62 -12.27
N LEU A 88 -5.02 -5.55 -11.63
CA LEU A 88 -3.96 -6.33 -12.23
C LEU A 88 -4.44 -7.04 -13.50
N LYS A 89 -5.68 -7.55 -13.46
CA LYS A 89 -6.36 -8.18 -14.60
C LYS A 89 -6.55 -7.23 -15.76
N LEU A 90 -7.04 -6.02 -15.52
CA LEU A 90 -7.24 -5.03 -16.57
C LEU A 90 -5.91 -4.55 -17.15
N PHE A 91 -4.87 -4.42 -16.33
CA PHE A 91 -3.56 -3.93 -16.75
C PHE A 91 -2.74 -4.98 -17.52
N LEU A 92 -2.63 -6.20 -17.01
CA LEU A 92 -1.83 -7.26 -17.65
C LEU A 92 -2.64 -8.04 -18.70
N GLY A 93 -3.94 -8.21 -18.52
CA GLY A 93 -4.75 -9.11 -19.33
C GLY A 93 -4.55 -10.59 -18.99
N GLU A 94 -5.53 -11.41 -19.39
CA GLU A 94 -5.62 -12.83 -19.02
C GLU A 94 -4.45 -13.67 -19.54
N GLU A 95 -3.96 -13.41 -20.76
CA GLU A 95 -2.88 -14.23 -21.34
C GLU A 95 -1.58 -14.14 -20.54
N LYS A 96 -1.16 -12.92 -20.17
CA LYS A 96 0.05 -12.69 -19.38
C LYS A 96 -0.11 -13.19 -17.94
N LEU A 97 -1.30 -13.03 -17.36
CA LEU A 97 -1.61 -13.56 -16.04
C LEU A 97 -1.55 -15.09 -16.01
N LYS A 98 -2.18 -15.75 -16.99
CA LYS A 98 -2.15 -17.20 -17.15
C LYS A 98 -0.71 -17.70 -17.34
N GLU A 99 0.09 -17.03 -18.15
CA GLU A 99 1.51 -17.35 -18.32
C GLU A 99 2.27 -17.29 -16.97
N PHE A 100 2.12 -16.18 -16.24
CA PHE A 100 2.75 -15.97 -14.95
C PHE A 100 2.32 -17.02 -13.91
N ILE A 101 1.02 -17.27 -13.81
CA ILE A 101 0.43 -18.22 -12.85
C ILE A 101 0.88 -19.64 -13.17
N ASN A 102 0.80 -20.07 -14.44
CA ASN A 102 1.22 -21.42 -14.85
C ASN A 102 2.69 -21.67 -14.51
N PHE A 103 3.57 -20.73 -14.87
CA PHE A 103 4.99 -20.85 -14.54
C PHE A 103 5.22 -20.94 -13.02
N THR A 104 4.53 -20.09 -12.25
CA THR A 104 4.65 -20.06 -10.79
C THR A 104 4.15 -21.36 -10.16
N LEU A 105 3.05 -21.93 -10.65
CA LEU A 105 2.53 -23.23 -10.19
C LEU A 105 3.47 -24.39 -10.53
N HIS A 106 4.05 -24.42 -11.72
CA HIS A 106 5.08 -25.40 -12.08
C HIS A 106 6.31 -25.27 -11.19
N TYR A 107 6.80 -24.06 -10.96
CA TYR A 107 7.91 -23.80 -10.03
C TYR A 107 7.61 -24.36 -8.64
N PHE A 108 6.39 -24.18 -8.13
CA PHE A 108 5.99 -24.73 -6.84
C PHE A 108 5.87 -26.25 -6.82
N ALA A 109 5.51 -26.90 -7.94
CA ALA A 109 5.48 -28.35 -8.02
C ALA A 109 6.89 -28.92 -7.78
N ASP A 110 7.90 -28.33 -8.41
CA ASP A 110 9.29 -28.81 -8.38
C ASP A 110 10.09 -28.30 -7.17
N LEU A 111 9.63 -27.26 -6.49
CA LEU A 111 10.32 -26.68 -5.34
C LEU A 111 10.35 -27.67 -4.16
N ASP A 112 11.53 -28.10 -3.75
CA ASP A 112 11.69 -28.96 -2.56
C ASP A 112 11.87 -28.11 -1.29
N ILE A 113 10.88 -28.19 -0.39
CA ILE A 113 10.86 -27.51 0.92
C ILE A 113 10.17 -28.41 1.95
N PRO A 114 10.49 -28.29 3.25
CA PRO A 114 10.01 -29.23 4.27
C PRO A 114 8.49 -29.34 4.37
N ILE A 115 7.78 -28.23 4.16
CA ILE A 115 6.33 -28.13 4.34
C ILE A 115 5.72 -27.37 3.16
N LYS A 116 4.65 -27.94 2.59
CA LYS A 116 3.72 -27.27 1.68
C LYS A 116 2.29 -27.40 2.21
N ARG A 117 1.49 -26.35 2.05
CA ARG A 117 0.08 -26.28 2.46
C ARG A 117 -0.77 -25.93 1.24
N GLY A 118 -1.43 -24.77 1.25
CA GLY A 118 -2.31 -24.31 0.18
C GLY A 118 -2.39 -22.79 0.13
N THR A 119 -3.04 -22.27 -0.91
CA THR A 119 -3.04 -20.83 -1.23
C THR A 119 -1.63 -20.34 -1.52
N PHE A 120 -0.99 -20.96 -2.52
CA PHE A 120 0.37 -20.60 -2.97
C PHE A 120 0.40 -19.30 -3.78
N ILE A 121 -0.70 -19.01 -4.49
CA ILE A 121 -0.92 -17.76 -5.21
C ILE A 121 -2.28 -17.23 -4.74
N GLU A 122 -2.29 -16.04 -4.16
CA GLU A 122 -3.50 -15.32 -3.80
C GLU A 122 -3.66 -14.13 -4.75
N PHE A 123 -4.72 -14.14 -5.55
CA PHE A 123 -5.03 -13.07 -6.48
C PHE A 123 -5.77 -11.95 -5.74
N ARG A 124 -5.19 -10.75 -5.75
CA ARG A 124 -5.82 -9.52 -5.21
C ARG A 124 -6.09 -8.55 -6.37
N ASN A 125 -6.85 -7.49 -6.10
CA ASN A 125 -7.20 -6.54 -7.16
C ASN A 125 -5.95 -5.87 -7.75
N GLY A 126 -5.02 -5.38 -6.93
CA GLY A 126 -3.77 -4.76 -7.40
C GLY A 126 -2.54 -5.66 -7.59
N MET A 127 -2.56 -6.92 -7.13
CA MET A 127 -1.32 -7.71 -7.02
C MET A 127 -1.59 -9.20 -6.88
N LEU A 128 -0.54 -10.00 -7.05
CA LEU A 128 -0.50 -11.39 -6.59
C LEU A 128 0.34 -11.48 -5.31
N ASN A 129 -0.15 -12.17 -4.28
CA ASN A 129 0.71 -12.60 -3.18
C ASN A 129 1.14 -14.05 -3.44
N VAL A 130 2.45 -14.30 -3.45
CA VAL A 130 3.05 -15.58 -3.81
C VAL A 130 3.78 -16.16 -2.60
N SER A 131 3.38 -17.36 -2.16
CA SER A 131 3.84 -18.01 -0.93
C SER A 131 4.32 -19.43 -1.21
N PRO A 132 5.64 -19.74 -1.10
CA PRO A 132 6.15 -21.09 -1.36
C PRO A 132 5.59 -22.18 -0.44
N ILE A 133 5.47 -21.89 0.86
CA ILE A 133 4.82 -22.80 1.82
C ILE A 133 3.29 -22.82 1.65
N GLY A 134 2.69 -21.75 1.11
CA GLY A 134 1.24 -21.54 1.02
C GLY A 134 0.68 -20.82 2.25
N ARG A 135 -0.27 -19.89 2.06
CA ARG A 135 -0.82 -19.04 3.13
C ARG A 135 -1.65 -19.78 4.18
N ASN A 136 -2.13 -20.99 3.87
CA ASN A 136 -2.92 -21.80 4.79
C ASN A 136 -2.07 -22.51 5.87
N CYS A 137 -0.79 -22.16 6.00
CA CYS A 137 0.07 -22.67 7.06
C CYS A 137 -0.23 -22.05 8.43
N SER A 138 0.08 -22.78 9.50
CA SER A 138 -0.08 -22.30 10.89
C SER A 138 0.95 -21.20 11.23
N GLN A 139 0.82 -20.56 12.40
CA GLN A 139 1.80 -19.58 12.83
C GLN A 139 3.17 -20.22 13.12
N GLU A 140 3.17 -21.41 13.73
CA GLU A 140 4.40 -22.17 13.97
C GLU A 140 5.10 -22.50 12.65
N GLU A 141 4.34 -22.93 11.64
CA GLU A 141 4.87 -23.21 10.29
C GLU A 141 5.40 -21.95 9.59
N ARG A 142 4.81 -20.77 9.85
CA ARG A 142 5.33 -19.49 9.35
C ARG A 142 6.70 -19.18 9.95
N ASP A 143 6.82 -19.34 11.26
CA ASP A 143 8.06 -19.08 12.00
C ASP A 143 9.18 -20.03 11.56
N GLU A 144 8.85 -21.30 11.32
CA GLU A 144 9.78 -22.30 10.79
C GLU A 144 10.19 -22.01 9.35
N PHE A 145 9.23 -21.69 8.47
CA PHE A 145 9.52 -21.33 7.09
C PHE A 145 10.39 -20.06 7.01
N GLU A 146 10.14 -19.06 7.85
CA GLU A 146 10.95 -17.84 7.86
C GLU A 146 12.42 -18.14 8.20
N LYS A 147 12.66 -19.00 9.21
CA LYS A 147 14.02 -19.43 9.58
C LYS A 147 14.66 -20.23 8.45
N TYR A 148 13.90 -21.14 7.86
CA TYR A 148 14.37 -21.96 6.73
C TYR A 148 14.71 -21.08 5.51
N ASP A 149 13.84 -20.14 5.16
CA ASP A 149 14.02 -19.21 4.05
C ASP A 149 15.25 -18.30 4.24
N LYS A 150 15.54 -17.85 5.47
CA LYS A 150 16.75 -17.07 5.78
C LYS A 150 18.05 -17.84 5.51
N VAL A 151 18.05 -19.15 5.71
CA VAL A 151 19.22 -20.01 5.48
C VAL A 151 19.31 -20.43 4.01
N HIS A 152 18.19 -20.83 3.43
CA HIS A 152 18.16 -21.46 2.09
C HIS A 152 17.84 -20.49 0.95
N ASN A 153 17.44 -19.25 1.27
CA ASN A 153 17.07 -18.17 0.36
C ASN A 153 15.98 -18.59 -0.65
N ILE A 154 14.91 -19.24 -0.19
CA ILE A 154 13.84 -19.78 -1.05
C ILE A 154 13.14 -18.66 -1.83
N ARG A 155 12.60 -17.66 -1.13
CA ARG A 155 11.91 -16.51 -1.76
C ARG A 155 12.86 -15.66 -2.60
N PRO A 156 14.08 -15.26 -2.13
CA PRO A 156 15.03 -14.53 -2.97
C PRO A 156 15.39 -15.24 -4.28
N LYS A 157 15.67 -16.56 -4.23
CA LYS A 157 15.97 -17.34 -5.44
C LYS A 157 14.78 -17.37 -6.40
N MET A 158 13.59 -17.64 -5.88
CA MET A 158 12.36 -17.66 -6.69
C MET A 158 12.09 -16.29 -7.34
N VAL A 159 12.21 -15.20 -6.58
CA VAL A 159 12.06 -13.83 -7.10
C VAL A 159 13.08 -13.54 -8.21
N SER A 160 14.33 -13.99 -8.07
CA SER A 160 15.34 -13.83 -9.13
C SER A 160 14.91 -14.52 -10.43
N VAL A 161 14.45 -15.77 -10.34
CA VAL A 161 13.97 -16.54 -11.50
C VAL A 161 12.75 -15.88 -12.15
N LEU A 162 11.76 -15.48 -11.36
CA LEU A 162 10.56 -14.82 -11.87
C LEU A 162 10.88 -13.48 -12.52
N ARG A 163 11.80 -12.70 -11.94
CA ARG A 163 12.20 -11.39 -12.48
C ARG A 163 12.87 -11.54 -13.84
N GLU A 164 13.75 -12.53 -14.00
CA GLU A 164 14.39 -12.81 -15.29
C GLU A 164 13.37 -13.29 -16.33
N LYS A 165 12.54 -14.28 -15.97
CA LYS A 165 11.55 -14.87 -16.87
C LYS A 165 10.50 -13.87 -17.35
N PHE A 166 10.07 -12.97 -16.46
CA PHE A 166 9.01 -11.99 -16.71
C PHE A 166 9.51 -10.55 -16.79
N ALA A 167 10.78 -10.34 -17.15
CA ALA A 167 11.36 -9.01 -17.32
C ALA A 167 10.54 -8.12 -18.28
N HIS A 168 9.96 -8.73 -19.32
CA HIS A 168 9.11 -8.07 -20.32
C HIS A 168 7.76 -7.58 -19.76
N LEU A 169 7.34 -8.03 -18.57
CA LEU A 169 6.10 -7.58 -17.91
C LEU A 169 6.32 -6.37 -16.99
N ASN A 170 7.58 -5.98 -16.73
CA ASN A 170 7.95 -4.85 -15.86
C ASN A 170 7.26 -4.90 -14.49
N LEU A 171 7.35 -6.05 -13.83
CA LEU A 171 6.78 -6.30 -12.50
C LEU A 171 7.80 -5.98 -11.39
N THR A 172 7.31 -5.43 -10.30
CA THR A 172 8.01 -5.31 -9.02
C THR A 172 7.70 -6.54 -8.16
N PHE A 173 8.72 -7.01 -7.43
CA PHE A 173 8.63 -8.13 -6.51
C PHE A 173 9.10 -7.66 -5.13
N SER A 174 8.21 -7.71 -4.13
CA SER A 174 8.50 -7.25 -2.78
C SER A 174 8.40 -8.39 -1.77
N ILE A 175 9.55 -8.83 -1.24
CA ILE A 175 9.57 -9.85 -0.18
C ILE A 175 9.16 -9.19 1.13
N GLY A 176 8.08 -9.68 1.74
CA GLY A 176 7.50 -9.10 2.94
C GLY A 176 6.97 -10.17 3.90
N GLY A 177 7.05 -9.89 5.20
CA GLY A 177 6.63 -10.82 6.23
C GLY A 177 7.39 -12.16 6.20
N GLN A 178 6.74 -13.20 6.73
CA GLN A 178 7.41 -14.46 7.04
C GLN A 178 7.45 -15.46 5.87
N ILE A 179 6.42 -15.46 5.02
CA ILE A 179 6.18 -16.57 4.10
C ILE A 179 6.00 -16.22 2.62
N SER A 180 5.79 -14.95 2.28
CA SER A 180 5.40 -14.59 0.92
C SER A 180 6.15 -13.38 0.38
N PHE A 181 5.86 -13.06 -0.87
CA PHE A 181 6.24 -11.82 -1.53
C PHE A 181 5.09 -11.37 -2.43
N ASP A 182 4.96 -10.06 -2.60
CA ASP A 182 3.97 -9.44 -3.48
C ASP A 182 4.55 -9.22 -4.89
N VAL A 183 3.70 -9.39 -5.90
CA VAL A 183 4.02 -9.18 -7.32
C VAL A 183 3.00 -8.22 -7.90
N PHE A 184 3.46 -7.08 -8.39
CA PHE A 184 2.62 -6.01 -8.92
C PHE A 184 3.36 -5.24 -10.02
N PRO A 185 2.67 -4.56 -10.94
CA PRO A 185 3.31 -3.71 -11.93
C PRO A 185 4.18 -2.63 -11.28
N ARG A 186 5.31 -2.31 -11.91
CA ARG A 186 6.18 -1.24 -11.43
C ARG A 186 5.41 0.08 -11.33
N GLY A 187 5.59 0.79 -10.21
CA GLY A 187 4.93 2.06 -9.92
C GLY A 187 3.52 1.91 -9.33
N TRP A 188 3.09 0.70 -8.92
CA TRP A 188 1.86 0.48 -8.15
C TRP A 188 2.08 0.53 -6.63
N ASP A 189 3.21 1.11 -6.19
CA ASP A 189 3.39 1.62 -4.83
C ASP A 189 2.56 2.90 -4.61
N LYS A 190 2.67 3.54 -3.45
CA LYS A 190 1.86 4.72 -3.10
C LYS A 190 2.02 5.89 -4.06
N THR A 191 3.12 5.98 -4.82
CA THR A 191 3.26 7.02 -5.86
C THR A 191 2.18 6.94 -6.93
N TYR A 192 1.53 5.78 -7.09
CA TYR A 192 0.44 5.61 -8.06
C TYR A 192 -0.70 6.61 -7.86
N CYS A 193 -1.01 7.03 -6.62
CA CYS A 193 -2.09 7.99 -6.36
C CYS A 193 -1.76 9.41 -6.88
N LEU A 194 -0.47 9.75 -7.04
CA LEU A 194 -0.04 11.09 -7.44
C LEU A 194 -0.52 11.46 -8.85
N ARG A 195 -0.88 10.48 -9.69
CA ARG A 195 -1.45 10.72 -11.03
C ARG A 195 -2.81 11.42 -11.03
N TYR A 196 -3.51 11.41 -9.89
CA TYR A 196 -4.81 12.06 -9.73
C TYR A 196 -4.70 13.46 -9.14
N LEU A 197 -3.48 13.97 -8.95
CA LEU A 197 -3.18 15.18 -8.19
C LEU A 197 -2.36 16.19 -9.01
N ASP A 198 -2.46 16.15 -10.34
CA ASP A 198 -1.70 17.03 -11.23
C ASP A 198 -2.06 18.51 -11.08
N GLU A 199 -3.25 18.81 -10.55
CA GLU A 199 -3.68 20.16 -10.21
C GLU A 199 -3.01 20.75 -8.95
N PHE A 200 -2.32 19.93 -8.14
CA PHE A 200 -1.69 20.37 -6.89
C PHE A 200 -0.18 20.62 -7.10
N PRO A 201 0.26 21.90 -7.15
CA PRO A 201 1.69 22.22 -7.14
C PRO A 201 2.40 21.85 -5.83
N GLU A 202 1.67 21.75 -4.72
CA GLU A 202 2.25 21.45 -3.40
C GLU A 202 1.53 20.25 -2.76
N ILE A 203 2.26 19.14 -2.62
CA ILE A 203 1.75 17.88 -2.05
C ILE A 203 2.58 17.56 -0.81
N HIS A 204 1.99 17.64 0.37
CA HIS A 204 2.61 17.13 1.60
C HIS A 204 2.22 15.67 1.77
N PHE A 205 3.17 14.80 2.11
CA PHE A 205 2.88 13.41 2.42
C PHE A 205 3.34 13.08 3.85
N PHE A 206 2.47 12.46 4.65
CA PHE A 206 2.76 11.99 6.00
C PHE A 206 2.72 10.46 6.05
N GLY A 207 3.77 9.83 6.59
CA GLY A 207 3.87 8.37 6.69
C GLY A 207 4.85 7.90 7.77
N ASP A 208 4.63 6.70 8.31
CA ASP A 208 5.48 6.13 9.38
C ASP A 208 6.62 5.27 8.84
N LYS A 209 6.44 4.62 7.68
CA LYS A 209 7.40 3.67 7.09
C LYS A 209 8.14 4.26 5.90
N THR A 210 8.75 5.42 6.14
CA THR A 210 9.49 6.23 5.15
C THR A 210 10.95 5.81 4.98
N TYR A 211 11.41 4.76 5.68
CA TYR A 211 12.74 4.18 5.49
C TYR A 211 12.76 3.29 4.23
N LYS A 212 13.95 3.11 3.63
CA LYS A 212 14.12 2.25 2.44
C LYS A 212 13.56 0.84 2.66
N GLY A 213 12.59 0.44 1.84
CA GLY A 213 11.89 -0.85 1.94
C GLY A 213 10.59 -0.81 2.76
N GLY A 214 10.30 0.31 3.43
CA GLY A 214 8.98 0.61 3.95
C GLY A 214 8.01 1.00 2.82
N ASN A 215 6.72 0.80 3.02
CA ASN A 215 5.68 1.02 2.00
C ASN A 215 5.36 2.50 1.74
N ASP A 216 5.94 3.42 2.52
CA ASP A 216 5.84 4.86 2.29
C ASP A 216 7.08 5.44 1.59
N TYR A 217 8.14 4.64 1.44
CA TYR A 217 9.43 5.13 0.97
C TYR A 217 9.33 5.81 -0.40
N GLU A 218 8.69 5.15 -1.38
CA GLU A 218 8.63 5.66 -2.75
C GLU A 218 7.83 6.97 -2.86
N ILE A 219 6.71 7.08 -2.12
CA ILE A 219 5.92 8.32 -2.11
C ILE A 219 6.60 9.41 -1.29
N PHE A 220 7.31 9.09 -0.21
CA PHE A 220 8.04 10.04 0.60
C PHE A 220 9.24 10.66 -0.16
N GLU A 221 9.97 9.85 -0.92
CA GLU A 221 11.13 10.29 -1.73
C GLU A 221 10.73 10.87 -3.09
N SER A 222 9.44 10.90 -3.43
CA SER A 222 8.97 11.43 -4.71
C SER A 222 9.27 12.92 -4.83
N GLU A 223 9.85 13.35 -5.96
CA GLU A 223 10.10 14.78 -6.24
C GLU A 223 8.82 15.62 -6.25
N ARG A 224 7.64 14.99 -6.39
CA ARG A 224 6.34 15.66 -6.33
C ARG A 224 5.86 15.96 -4.92
N THR A 225 6.51 15.40 -3.90
CA THR A 225 6.03 15.48 -2.51
C THR A 225 7.04 16.13 -1.58
N THR A 226 6.54 16.91 -0.63
CA THR A 226 7.26 17.26 0.59
C THR A 226 6.90 16.21 1.65
N GLY A 227 7.80 15.24 1.87
CA GLY A 227 7.59 14.13 2.79
C GLY A 227 7.81 14.49 4.27
N HIS A 228 6.97 13.96 5.15
CA HIS A 228 7.01 14.11 6.61
C HIS A 228 6.94 12.74 7.26
N THR A 229 8.09 12.22 7.72
CA THR A 229 8.11 11.01 8.54
C THR A 229 7.40 11.27 9.85
N VAL A 230 6.44 10.44 10.26
CA VAL A 230 5.79 10.53 11.58
C VAL A 230 6.06 9.29 12.40
N THR A 231 6.01 9.41 13.74
CA THR A 231 6.19 8.25 14.63
C THR A 231 4.92 7.78 15.33
N SER A 232 3.87 8.60 15.31
CA SER A 232 2.57 8.26 15.87
C SER A 232 1.47 9.18 15.32
N PRO A 233 0.18 8.84 15.54
CA PRO A 233 -0.94 9.73 15.24
C PRO A 233 -0.83 11.11 15.89
N GLU A 234 -0.28 11.19 17.11
CA GLU A 234 -0.08 12.45 17.82
C GLU A 234 0.98 13.32 17.15
N ASP A 235 2.10 12.72 16.72
CA ASP A 235 3.15 13.41 15.95
C ASP A 235 2.61 13.95 14.62
N THR A 236 1.73 13.20 13.93
CA THR A 236 1.01 13.69 12.74
C THR A 236 0.22 14.96 13.03
N VAL A 237 -0.53 15.00 14.15
CA VAL A 237 -1.31 16.17 14.56
C VAL A 237 -0.40 17.37 14.84
N GLU A 238 0.70 17.17 15.57
CA GLU A 238 1.64 18.24 15.91
C GLU A 238 2.26 18.87 14.66
N LYS A 239 2.73 18.05 13.71
CA LYS A 239 3.30 18.55 12.45
C LYS A 239 2.27 19.27 11.59
N CYS A 240 1.06 18.73 11.48
CA CYS A 240 -0.01 19.39 10.72
C CYS A 240 -0.39 20.75 11.33
N LYS A 241 -0.48 20.85 12.66
CA LYS A 241 -0.74 22.14 13.32
C LYS A 241 0.34 23.16 13.00
N ALA A 242 1.61 22.77 13.08
CA ALA A 242 2.74 23.65 12.79
C ALA A 242 2.78 24.11 11.32
N LEU A 243 2.36 23.27 10.38
CA LEU A 243 2.42 23.56 8.94
C LEU A 243 1.19 24.33 8.41
N PHE A 244 0.00 24.02 8.93
CA PHE A 244 -1.26 24.43 8.31
C PHE A 244 -2.17 25.28 9.19
N MET A 245 -1.97 25.28 10.51
CA MET A 245 -2.91 25.88 11.46
C MET A 245 -2.28 26.95 12.38
N SER A 246 -1.07 27.38 12.07
CA SER A 246 -0.38 28.51 12.71
C SER A 246 -0.85 29.86 12.17
#